data_AF-A0A401QD01-F1
#
_entry.id   AF-A0A401QD01-F1
#
_cell.length_a   1.000
_cell.length_b   1.000
_cell.length_c   1.000
_cell.angle_alpha   90.00
_cell.angle_beta   90.00
_cell.angle_gamma   90.00
#
_symmetry.space_group_name_H-M   'P 1'
#
loop_
_entity.id
_entity.type
_entity.pdbx_description
1 polymer ?
#
loop_
_entity_poly.entity_id
_entity_poly.type
_entity_poly.pdbx_seq_one_letter_code
_entity_poly.pdbx_strand_id
1 'polypeptide(L)'
;REELWVVCSQRANLYIWKMDNLRNPIRTIRLPDCTETVSMIHVKKQVWVGGGVTTDKTKGRIYIVNSEKYVLEKELEAPCGAIGALCSAEDRYVLSGTQDSKAVIWKVD
;
A
#
# COMPACT_ATOMS: atom_id res chain seq x y z
N ARG A 1 9.73 -15.24 -4.98
CA ARG A 1 10.09 -15.14 -3.54
C ARG A 1 8.91 -15.72 -2.78
N GLU A 2 9.14 -16.70 -1.91
CA GLU A 2 8.06 -17.34 -1.15
C GLU A 2 7.78 -16.56 0.12
N GLU A 3 7.09 -15.43 -0.03
CA GLU A 3 6.79 -14.51 1.06
C GLU A 3 5.30 -14.23 1.13
N LEU A 4 4.81 -14.07 2.36
CA LEU A 4 3.49 -13.57 2.65
C LEU A 4 3.61 -12.12 3.07
N TRP A 5 2.87 -11.23 2.41
CA TRP A 5 2.81 -9.81 2.72
C TRP A 5 1.38 -9.49 3.16
N VAL A 6 1.22 -8.83 4.31
CA VAL A 6 -0.10 -8.50 4.87
C VAL A 6 -0.10 -7.09 5.42
N VAL A 7 -1.13 -6.34 5.03
CA VAL A 7 -1.50 -5.06 5.66
C VAL A 7 -2.70 -5.30 6.56
N CYS A 8 -2.74 -4.64 7.71
CA CYS A 8 -3.84 -4.75 8.66
C CYS A 8 -4.53 -3.40 8.80
N SER A 9 -5.84 -3.33 8.56
CA SER A 9 -6.59 -2.08 8.65
C SER A 9 -6.47 -1.40 10.03
N GLN A 10 -6.34 -2.17 11.11
CA GLN A 10 -6.27 -1.65 12.48
C GLN A 10 -4.85 -1.30 12.95
N ARG A 11 -3.83 -1.71 12.19
CA ARG A 11 -2.42 -1.46 12.53
C ARG A 11 -1.75 -0.90 11.30
N ALA A 12 -1.27 0.34 11.40
CA ALA A 12 -0.60 1.06 10.34
C ALA A 12 0.81 0.48 10.02
N ASN A 13 0.86 -0.81 9.69
CA ASN A 13 2.06 -1.57 9.41
C ASN A 13 1.79 -2.56 8.26
N LEU A 14 2.81 -2.74 7.43
CA LEU A 14 2.95 -3.85 6.49
C LEU A 14 3.86 -4.91 7.10
N TYR A 15 3.35 -6.13 7.20
CA TYR A 15 4.04 -7.27 7.77
C TYR A 15 4.45 -8.25 6.68
N ILE A 16 5.62 -8.86 6.86
CA ILE A 16 6.22 -9.73 5.86
C ILE A 16 6.73 -10.99 6.56
N TRP A 17 6.36 -12.15 6.04
CA TRP A 17 6.82 -13.46 6.50
C TRP A 17 7.44 -14.24 5.36
N LYS A 18 8.26 -15.24 5.72
CA LYS A 18 8.56 -16.33 4.80
C LYS A 18 7.45 -17.37 4.89
N MET A 19 7.09 -17.97 3.76
CA MET A 19 6.01 -18.97 3.71
C MET A 19 6.34 -20.25 4.49
N ASP A 20 7.61 -20.57 4.69
CA ASP A 20 8.08 -21.72 5.47
C ASP A 20 7.94 -21.53 6.99
N ASN A 21 7.76 -20.29 7.47
CA ASN A 21 7.64 -19.98 8.90
C ASN A 21 6.81 -18.72 9.14
N LEU A 22 5.54 -18.92 9.47
CA LEU A 22 4.58 -17.85 9.76
C LEU A 22 4.53 -17.43 11.25
N ARG A 23 5.43 -17.94 12.11
CA ARG A 23 5.38 -17.63 13.56
C ARG A 23 5.63 -16.16 13.87
N ASN A 24 6.62 -15.56 13.21
CA ASN A 24 7.01 -14.17 13.39
C ASN A 24 7.31 -13.51 12.04
N PRO A 25 6.92 -12.25 11.83
CA PRO A 25 7.28 -11.55 10.62
C PRO A 25 8.80 -11.36 10.55
N ILE A 26 9.38 -11.56 9.37
CA ILE A 26 10.79 -11.24 9.11
C ILE A 26 11.02 -9.73 9.02
N ARG A 27 9.99 -8.97 8.66
CA ARG A 27 9.99 -7.51 8.59
C ARG A 27 8.62 -6.94 8.93
N THR A 28 8.66 -5.78 9.56
CA THR A 28 7.50 -4.93 9.84
C THR A 28 7.84 -3.53 9.39
N ILE A 29 7.06 -2.96 8.48
CA ILE A 29 7.26 -1.62 7.93
C ILE A 29 6.11 -0.75 8.40
N ARG A 30 6.42 0.34 9.09
CA ARG A 30 5.40 1.31 9.54
C ARG A 30 4.90 2.13 8.36
N LEU A 31 3.59 2.33 8.29
CA LEU A 31 2.90 3.18 7.33
C LEU A 31 2.42 4.44 8.06
N PRO A 32 3.11 5.58 7.95
CA PRO A 32 2.79 6.79 8.72
C PRO A 32 1.39 7.32 8.43
N ASP A 33 0.68 7.80 9.45
CA ASP A 33 -0.60 8.50 9.31
C ASP A 33 -1.71 7.69 8.61
N CYS A 34 -1.65 6.35 8.67
CA CYS A 34 -2.65 5.47 8.07
C CYS A 34 -3.70 5.01 9.09
N THR A 35 -4.99 5.24 8.80
CA THR A 35 -6.13 4.79 9.63
C THR A 35 -6.73 3.49 9.17
N GLU A 36 -6.84 3.30 7.86
CA GLU A 36 -7.47 2.16 7.23
C GLU A 36 -6.65 1.77 6.02
N THR A 37 -5.78 0.77 6.14
CA THR A 37 -5.20 0.11 4.96
C THR A 37 -6.23 -0.86 4.40
N VAL A 38 -6.60 -0.68 3.14
CA VAL A 38 -7.72 -1.41 2.51
C VAL A 38 -7.25 -2.24 1.32
N SER A 39 -6.17 -1.81 0.65
CA SER A 39 -5.73 -2.44 -0.59
C SER A 39 -4.22 -2.52 -0.70
N MET A 40 -3.74 -3.54 -1.42
CA MET A 40 -2.33 -3.73 -1.71
C MET A 40 -2.14 -4.40 -3.06
N ILE A 41 -1.14 -3.97 -3.82
CA ILE A 41 -0.74 -4.60 -5.10
C ILE A 41 0.79 -4.60 -5.23
N HIS A 42 1.33 -5.63 -5.87
CA HIS A 42 2.75 -5.72 -6.21
C HIS A 42 2.95 -5.44 -7.71
N VAL A 43 3.80 -4.46 -8.04
CA VAL A 43 4.10 -4.05 -9.41
C VAL A 43 5.62 -3.82 -9.52
N LYS A 44 6.28 -4.47 -10.49
CA LYS A 44 7.75 -4.50 -10.59
C LYS A 44 8.43 -4.90 -9.25
N LYS A 45 9.20 -3.97 -8.66
CA LYS A 45 9.95 -4.09 -7.41
C LYS A 45 9.30 -3.29 -6.28
N GLN A 46 8.02 -2.94 -6.44
CA GLN A 46 7.29 -2.08 -5.53
C GLN A 46 6.02 -2.77 -5.04
N VAL A 47 5.78 -2.67 -3.73
CA VAL A 47 4.48 -2.97 -3.12
C VAL A 47 3.78 -1.65 -2.85
N TRP A 48 2.62 -1.48 -3.44
CA TRP A 48 1.77 -0.30 -3.30
C TRP A 48 0.67 -0.63 -2.31
N VAL A 49 0.56 0.16 -1.25
CA VAL A 49 -0.48 0.02 -0.22
C VAL A 49 -1.36 1.26 -0.23
N GLY A 50 -2.66 1.07 -0.38
CA GLY A 50 -3.66 2.13 -0.38
C GLY A 50 -4.45 2.16 0.93
N GLY A 51 -4.68 3.36 1.45
CA GLY A 51 -5.51 3.55 2.62
C GLY A 51 -6.04 4.96 2.82
N GLY A 52 -6.74 5.16 3.94
CA GLY A 52 -7.17 6.46 4.44
C GLY A 52 -6.11 7.14 5.33
N VAL A 53 -6.23 8.45 5.47
CA VAL A 53 -5.37 9.28 6.32
C VAL A 53 -6.02 9.49 7.69
N THR A 54 -5.21 9.42 8.77
CA THR A 54 -5.72 9.54 10.15
C THR A 54 -6.16 10.95 10.47
N THR A 55 -5.35 11.92 10.05
CA THR A 55 -5.55 13.35 10.30
C THR A 55 -6.62 13.98 9.41
N ASP A 56 -6.89 13.41 8.23
CA ASP A 56 -7.89 13.91 7.28
C ASP A 56 -8.62 12.75 6.58
N LYS A 57 -9.85 12.48 7.03
CA LYS A 57 -10.68 11.40 6.46
C LYS A 57 -11.16 11.67 5.03
N THR A 58 -10.98 12.89 4.52
CA THR A 58 -11.30 13.23 3.12
C THR A 58 -10.16 12.90 2.16
N LYS A 59 -9.02 12.42 2.68
CA LYS A 59 -7.81 12.12 1.93
C LYS A 59 -7.45 10.65 1.97
N GLY A 60 -6.91 10.19 0.85
CA GLY A 60 -6.29 8.89 0.72
C GLY A 60 -4.78 9.02 0.62
N ARG A 61 -4.07 7.95 0.97
CA ARG A 61 -2.63 7.87 0.80
C ARG A 61 -2.23 6.55 0.17
N ILE A 62 -1.19 6.61 -0.64
CA ILE A 62 -0.49 5.47 -1.20
C ILE A 62 0.91 5.43 -0.60
N TYR A 63 1.29 4.26 -0.12
CA TYR A 63 2.63 3.98 0.36
C TYR A 63 3.32 3.06 -0.65
N ILE A 64 4.50 3.46 -1.10
CA ILE A 64 5.30 2.68 -2.05
C ILE A 64 6.48 2.08 -1.28
N VAL A 65 6.51 0.76 -1.20
CA VAL A 65 7.53 0.00 -0.49
C VAL A 65 8.39 -0.74 -1.49
N ASN A 66 9.72 -0.64 -1.36
CA ASN A 66 10.66 -1.44 -2.12
C ASN A 66 10.56 -2.91 -1.71
N SER A 67 10.17 -3.79 -2.62
CA SER A 67 9.98 -5.21 -2.32
C SER A 67 11.29 -5.96 -2.08
N GLU A 68 12.42 -5.47 -2.60
CA GLU A 68 13.74 -6.09 -2.43
C GLU A 68 14.41 -5.68 -1.12
N LYS A 69 14.34 -4.38 -0.79
CA LYS A 69 15.00 -3.76 0.37
C LYS A 69 14.12 -3.70 1.61
N TYR A 70 12.82 -3.90 1.47
CA TYR A 70 11.83 -3.81 2.56
C TYR A 70 11.81 -2.44 3.24
N VAL A 71 11.83 -1.37 2.44
CA VAL A 71 11.81 0.02 2.93
C VAL A 71 10.70 0.80 2.27
N LEU A 72 10.06 1.70 3.03
CA LEU A 72 9.14 2.69 2.50
C LEU A 72 9.95 3.72 1.68
N GLU A 73 9.64 3.85 0.39
CA GLU A 73 10.33 4.77 -0.52
C GLU A 73 9.57 6.07 -0.71
N LYS A 74 8.25 6.01 -0.84
CA LYS A 74 7.41 7.18 -1.12
C LYS A 74 6.07 7.10 -0.40
N GLU A 75 5.54 8.27 -0.10
CA GLU A 75 4.18 8.51 0.34
C GLU A 75 3.52 9.48 -0.65
N LEU A 76 2.42 9.07 -1.25
CA LEU A 76 1.69 9.88 -2.22
C LEU A 76 0.29 10.17 -1.68
N GLU A 77 -0.10 11.44 -1.66
CA GLU A 77 -1.46 11.84 -1.28
C GLU A 77 -2.38 11.78 -2.50
N ALA A 78 -3.54 11.14 -2.34
CA ALA A 78 -4.60 11.15 -3.33
C ALA A 78 -5.30 12.52 -3.32
N PRO A 79 -5.63 13.08 -4.51
CA PRO A 79 -6.33 14.35 -4.59
C PRO A 79 -7.75 14.32 -3.99
N CYS A 80 -8.31 13.14 -3.75
CA CYS A 80 -9.68 12.93 -3.28
C CYS A 80 -9.84 11.56 -2.61
N GLY A 81 -10.54 11.51 -1.47
CA GLY A 81 -11.07 10.30 -0.83
C GLY A 81 -10.03 9.27 -0.39
N ALA A 82 -10.39 8.44 0.58
CA ALA A 82 -9.59 7.28 0.95
C ALA A 82 -9.47 6.28 -0.22
N ILE A 83 -8.33 5.58 -0.32
CA ILE A 83 -8.12 4.56 -1.36
C ILE A 83 -8.84 3.27 -0.96
N GLY A 84 -9.81 2.85 -1.77
CA GLY A 84 -10.58 1.62 -1.55
C GLY A 84 -10.11 0.43 -2.39
N ALA A 85 -9.50 0.68 -3.55
CA ALA A 85 -9.04 -0.36 -4.47
C ALA A 85 -7.80 0.08 -5.24
N LEU A 86 -6.97 -0.90 -5.61
CA LEU A 86 -5.81 -0.74 -6.46
C LEU A 86 -5.82 -1.80 -7.57
N CYS A 87 -5.45 -1.41 -8.77
CA CYS A 87 -5.10 -2.33 -9.85
C CYS A 87 -3.91 -1.78 -10.65
N SER A 88 -3.34 -2.60 -11.52
CA SER A 88 -2.27 -2.16 -12.42
C SER A 88 -2.67 -2.33 -13.87
N ALA A 89 -2.19 -1.40 -14.70
CA ALA A 89 -2.17 -1.56 -16.15
C ALA A 89 -0.73 -1.91 -16.54
N GLU A 90 -0.50 -3.21 -16.73
CA GLU A 90 0.84 -3.79 -16.89
C GLU A 90 1.75 -3.35 -15.72
N ASP A 91 3.03 -3.11 -16.01
CA ASP A 91 4.03 -2.58 -15.07
C ASP A 91 4.23 -1.06 -15.21
N ARG A 92 3.32 -0.36 -15.90
CA ARG A 92 3.49 1.07 -16.25
C ARG A 92 2.67 2.00 -15.39
N TYR A 93 1.48 1.57 -14.99
CA TYR A 93 0.57 2.40 -14.22
C TYR A 93 -0.09 1.62 -13.09
N VAL A 94 -0.31 2.30 -11.98
CA VAL A 94 -1.23 1.87 -10.93
C VAL A 94 -2.47 2.77 -11.03
N LEU A 95 -3.65 2.18 -10.92
CA LEU A 95 -4.91 2.89 -10.81
C LEU A 95 -5.46 2.69 -9.41
N SER A 96 -5.93 3.77 -8.79
CA SER A 96 -6.59 3.72 -7.50
C SER A 96 -8.04 4.19 -7.60
N GLY A 97 -8.97 3.40 -7.08
CA GLY A 97 -10.34 3.82 -6.85
C GLY A 97 -10.47 4.44 -5.46
N THR A 98 -11.10 5.61 -5.38
CA THR A 98 -11.30 6.34 -4.12
C THR A 98 -12.76 6.32 -3.69
N GLN A 99 -13.00 6.51 -2.40
CA GLN A 99 -14.37 6.57 -1.84
C GLN A 99 -15.21 7.72 -2.41
N ASP A 100 -14.57 8.74 -2.98
CA ASP A 100 -15.23 9.87 -3.66
C ASP A 100 -15.71 9.52 -5.08
N SER A 101 -15.80 8.23 -5.42
CA SER A 101 -16.20 7.75 -6.75
C SER A 101 -15.29 8.25 -7.89
N LYS A 102 -14.01 8.50 -7.60
CA LYS A 102 -12.99 8.94 -8.55
C LYS A 102 -11.92 7.87 -8.72
N ALA A 103 -11.32 7.85 -9.90
CA ALA A 103 -10.12 7.06 -10.19
C ALA A 103 -8.92 7.98 -10.38
N VAL A 104 -7.75 7.56 -9.88
CA VAL A 104 -6.48 8.28 -10.04
C VAL A 104 -5.47 7.35 -10.68
N ILE A 105 -4.69 7.86 -11.63
CA ILE A 105 -3.67 7.11 -12.35
C ILE A 105 -2.30 7.57 -11.89
N TRP A 106 -1.47 6.61 -11.48
CA TRP A 106 -0.13 6.82 -10.99
C TRP A 106 0.85 6.19 -11.96
N LYS A 107 1.87 6.95 -12.36
CA LYS A 107 2.96 6.39 -13.17
C LYS A 107 3.88 5.56 -12.27
N VAL A 108 4.21 4.35 -12.73
CA VAL A 108 5.19 3.48 -12.08
C VAL A 108 6.56 3.76 -12.69
N ASP A 109 7.49 4.18 -11.84
CA ASP A 109 8.90 4.31 -12.21
C ASP A 109 9.57 2.94 -12.35
#